data_AF-A0A1W2F9K7-F1
#
_entry.id   AF-A0A1W2F9K7-F1
#
_cell.length_a   1.000
_cell.length_b   1.000
_cell.length_c   1.000
_cell.angle_alpha   90.00
_cell.angle_beta   90.00
_cell.angle_gamma   90.00
#
_symmetry.space_group_name_H-M   'P 1'
#
loop_
_entity.id
_entity.type
_entity.pdbx_description
1 polymer ?
#
loop_
_entity_poly.entity_id
_entity_poly.type
_entity_poly.pdbx_seq_one_letter_code
_entity_poly.pdbx_strand_id
1 'polypeptide(L)'
;WSNQGTPGGGIAAGVGATAVRNSSGGAERPYAFVRGADGNLWLNWWSGRAWAWSNQGAPSGGVSDGVGALTVDNARPYAFVRAGDGNLWVHWWTGRAWNWANQGSVGSGIAGGLGATIVADPSHRPYAFVRTNTGGLAVNWWE
;
A
#
# COMPACT_ATOMS: atom_id res chain seq x y z
N TRP A 1 -15.87 10.79 -15.70
CA TRP A 1 -14.77 9.81 -15.81
C TRP A 1 -13.58 10.46 -16.49
N SER A 2 -12.38 10.30 -15.95
CA SER A 2 -11.13 10.75 -16.57
C SER A 2 -10.19 9.56 -16.71
N ASN A 3 -9.72 9.28 -17.92
CA ASN A 3 -8.77 8.21 -18.17
C ASN A 3 -7.38 8.61 -17.65
N GLN A 4 -6.78 7.80 -16.78
CA GLN A 4 -5.43 8.04 -16.22
C GLN A 4 -4.32 7.36 -17.01
N GLY A 5 -4.66 6.64 -18.10
CA GLY A 5 -3.73 5.80 -18.83
C GLY A 5 -3.21 4.64 -17.97
N THR A 6 -2.02 4.15 -18.31
CA THR A 6 -1.35 3.09 -17.57
C THR A 6 0.08 3.51 -17.21
N PRO A 7 0.64 3.02 -16.10
CA PRO A 7 2.08 3.12 -15.88
C PRO A 7 2.83 2.31 -16.95
N GLY A 8 4.15 2.50 -17.04
CA GLY A 8 4.99 1.83 -18.05
C GLY A 8 4.89 0.30 -18.04
N GLY A 9 4.63 -0.31 -16.87
CA GLY A 9 4.45 -1.76 -16.70
C GLY A 9 3.01 -2.26 -16.85
N GLY A 10 2.05 -1.41 -17.23
CA GLY A 10 0.62 -1.76 -17.22
C GLY A 10 0.06 -1.95 -15.80
N ILE A 11 -1.24 -2.25 -15.69
CA ILE A 11 -1.90 -2.54 -14.40
C ILE A 11 -2.34 -4.00 -14.40
N ALA A 12 -1.88 -4.78 -13.41
CA ALA A 12 -2.27 -6.17 -13.24
C ALA A 12 -3.35 -6.34 -12.17
N ALA A 13 -3.25 -5.63 -11.04
CA ALA A 13 -4.22 -5.71 -9.94
C ALA A 13 -4.21 -4.44 -9.08
N GLY A 14 -5.30 -4.18 -8.36
CA GLY A 14 -5.37 -3.12 -7.35
C GLY A 14 -4.67 -3.52 -6.06
N VAL A 15 -4.08 -2.54 -5.35
CA VAL A 15 -3.58 -2.71 -3.98
C VAL A 15 -4.48 -1.96 -2.99
N GLY A 16 -4.77 -0.69 -3.28
CA GLY A 16 -5.66 0.11 -2.44
C GLY A 16 -5.61 1.58 -2.80
N ALA A 17 -6.55 2.37 -2.27
CA ALA A 17 -6.58 3.81 -2.44
C ALA A 17 -6.78 4.51 -1.10
N THR A 18 -6.22 5.71 -0.96
CA THR A 18 -6.31 6.53 0.25
C THR A 18 -6.23 8.02 -0.10
N ALA A 19 -6.48 8.87 0.89
CA ALA A 19 -6.38 10.32 0.76
C ALA A 19 -5.25 10.85 1.66
N VAL A 20 -4.40 11.72 1.10
CA VAL A 20 -3.20 12.25 1.76
C VAL A 20 -3.22 13.78 1.76
N ARG A 21 -2.95 14.36 2.92
CA ARG A 21 -2.74 15.79 3.15
C ARG A 21 -1.24 16.08 3.22
N ASN A 22 -0.70 16.62 2.13
CA ASN A 22 0.74 16.89 2.00
C ASN A 22 1.24 18.10 2.80
N SER A 23 0.35 18.94 3.33
CA SER A 23 0.68 20.14 4.11
C SER A 23 -0.38 20.43 5.16
N SER A 24 0.03 20.92 6.33
CA SER A 24 -0.91 21.32 7.39
C SER A 24 -1.96 22.30 6.87
N GLY A 25 -3.25 22.03 7.13
CA GLY A 25 -4.38 22.81 6.63
C GLY A 25 -4.65 22.74 5.12
N GLY A 26 -3.86 21.96 4.37
CA GLY A 26 -4.04 21.76 2.93
C GLY A 26 -5.17 20.80 2.58
N ALA A 27 -5.60 20.83 1.32
CA ALA A 27 -6.53 19.85 0.79
C ALA A 27 -5.91 18.44 0.73
N GLU A 28 -6.73 17.43 1.01
CA GLU A 28 -6.38 16.04 0.78
C GLU A 28 -6.34 15.71 -0.70
N ARG A 29 -5.49 14.76 -1.06
CA ARG A 29 -5.26 14.34 -2.43
C ARG A 29 -5.37 12.82 -2.53
N PRO A 30 -6.02 12.30 -3.58
CA PRO A 30 -6.16 10.86 -3.77
C PRO A 30 -4.82 10.23 -4.18
N TYR A 31 -4.54 9.08 -3.58
CA TYR A 31 -3.43 8.19 -3.89
C TYR A 31 -4.00 6.81 -4.19
N ALA A 32 -3.69 6.25 -5.35
CA ALA A 32 -4.10 4.91 -5.75
C ALA A 32 -2.87 4.05 -6.03
N PHE A 33 -2.76 2.95 -5.29
CA PHE A 33 -1.68 1.98 -5.40
C PHE A 33 -2.16 0.76 -6.18
N VAL A 34 -1.33 0.33 -7.14
CA VAL A 34 -1.62 -0.83 -7.99
C VAL A 34 -0.36 -1.69 -8.15
N ARG A 35 -0.56 -2.97 -8.39
CA ARG A 35 0.48 -3.88 -8.85
C ARG A 35 0.57 -3.78 -10.38
N GLY A 36 1.75 -3.47 -10.90
CA GLY A 36 2.04 -3.52 -12.32
C GLY A 36 2.24 -4.95 -12.83
N ALA A 37 2.12 -5.17 -14.14
CA ALA A 37 2.42 -6.49 -14.72
C ALA A 37 3.91 -6.83 -14.66
N ASP A 38 4.76 -5.82 -14.44
CA ASP A 38 6.18 -5.92 -14.14
C ASP A 38 6.49 -6.36 -12.69
N GLY A 39 5.47 -6.57 -11.86
CA GLY A 39 5.62 -6.95 -10.45
C GLY A 39 5.97 -5.79 -9.52
N ASN A 40 6.05 -4.55 -10.03
CA ASN A 40 6.29 -3.37 -9.22
C ASN A 40 5.01 -2.82 -8.60
N LEU A 41 5.15 -2.13 -7.48
CA LEU A 41 4.13 -1.23 -6.96
C LEU A 41 4.16 0.07 -7.75
N TRP A 42 3.02 0.52 -8.24
CA TRP A 42 2.85 1.80 -8.90
C TRP A 42 1.86 2.68 -8.14
N LEU A 43 2.19 3.97 -8.04
CA LEU A 43 1.34 4.98 -7.46
C LEU A 43 0.80 5.90 -8.55
N ASN A 44 -0.52 6.06 -8.62
CA ASN A 44 -1.15 7.18 -9.30
C ASN A 44 -1.69 8.17 -8.28
N TRP A 45 -1.34 9.44 -8.41
CA TRP A 45 -1.73 10.46 -7.44
C TRP A 45 -1.96 11.81 -8.09
N TRP A 46 -2.79 12.63 -7.45
CA TRP A 46 -3.02 14.01 -7.86
C TRP A 46 -1.99 14.94 -7.23
N SER A 47 -1.21 15.65 -8.04
CA SER A 47 -0.20 16.61 -7.58
C SER A 47 -0.77 17.99 -7.21
N GLY A 48 -2.09 18.15 -7.16
CA GLY A 48 -2.73 19.47 -7.03
C GLY A 48 -2.83 20.21 -8.38
N ARG A 49 -2.14 19.72 -9.41
CA ARG A 49 -2.10 20.32 -10.75
C ARG A 49 -2.32 19.29 -11.86
N ALA A 50 -1.78 18.09 -11.70
CA ALA A 50 -1.86 17.02 -12.68
C ALA A 50 -1.86 15.65 -11.99
N TRP A 51 -2.40 14.65 -12.67
CA TRP A 51 -2.22 13.25 -12.30
C TRP A 51 -0.84 12.78 -12.73
N ALA A 52 -0.21 11.94 -11.92
CA ALA A 52 1.10 11.38 -12.23
C ALA A 52 1.19 9.91 -11.81
N TRP A 53 1.85 9.11 -12.63
CA TRP A 53 2.30 7.76 -12.28
C TRP A 53 3.72 7.79 -11.75
N SER A 54 3.99 6.98 -10.72
CA SER A 54 5.32 6.84 -10.13
C SER A 54 5.59 5.39 -9.77
N ASN A 55 6.68 4.83 -10.32
CA ASN A 55 7.14 3.48 -9.97
C ASN A 55 7.74 3.51 -8.55
N GLN A 56 7.23 2.68 -7.66
CA GLN A 56 7.69 2.54 -6.28
C GLN A 56 8.68 1.37 -6.09
N GLY A 57 9.01 0.66 -7.17
CA GLY A 57 9.78 -0.57 -7.15
C GLY A 57 9.00 -1.71 -6.52
N ALA A 58 9.73 -2.71 -6.02
CA ALA A 58 9.15 -3.84 -5.33
C ALA A 58 10.10 -4.36 -4.25
N PRO A 59 9.56 -5.05 -3.23
CA PRO A 59 10.36 -5.87 -2.33
C PRO A 59 10.92 -7.11 -3.06
N SER A 60 11.75 -7.88 -2.35
CA SER A 60 12.31 -9.14 -2.88
C SER A 60 11.20 -10.08 -3.38
N GLY A 61 11.37 -10.61 -4.58
CA GLY A 61 10.38 -11.50 -5.22
C GLY A 61 9.20 -10.78 -5.89
N GLY A 62 9.14 -9.44 -5.88
CA GLY A 62 8.08 -8.68 -6.52
C GLY A 62 6.79 -8.61 -5.70
N VAL A 63 5.93 -7.64 -5.99
CA VAL A 63 4.56 -7.62 -5.46
C VAL A 63 3.78 -8.77 -6.08
N SER A 64 3.12 -9.60 -5.26
CA SER A 64 2.30 -10.73 -5.72
C SER A 64 0.81 -10.47 -5.53
N ASP A 65 0.41 -9.86 -4.40
CA ASP A 65 -0.98 -9.54 -4.08
C ASP A 65 -1.12 -8.24 -3.27
N GLY A 66 -2.25 -7.55 -3.43
CA GLY A 66 -2.59 -6.34 -2.70
C GLY A 66 -3.29 -6.64 -1.39
N VAL A 67 -2.87 -6.00 -0.29
CA VAL A 67 -3.56 -6.13 1.01
C VAL A 67 -4.42 -4.92 1.31
N GLY A 68 -3.89 -3.71 1.10
CA GLY A 68 -4.65 -2.48 1.32
C GLY A 68 -3.77 -1.24 1.33
N ALA A 69 -4.41 -0.07 1.40
CA ALA A 69 -3.71 1.19 1.59
C ALA A 69 -4.45 2.08 2.59
N LEU A 70 -3.71 2.85 3.37
CA LEU A 70 -4.23 3.81 4.34
C LEU A 70 -3.28 5.00 4.46
N THR A 71 -3.72 6.02 5.20
CA THR A 71 -2.87 7.17 5.51
C THR A 71 -2.76 7.35 7.02
N VAL A 72 -1.53 7.45 7.52
CA VAL A 72 -1.21 7.73 8.92
C VAL A 72 -1.01 9.24 9.10
N ASP A 73 -1.54 9.79 10.19
CA ASP A 73 -1.54 11.23 10.54
C ASP A 73 -2.04 12.15 9.43
N ASN A 74 -2.92 11.63 8.56
CA ASN A 74 -3.36 12.29 7.33
C ASN A 74 -2.22 12.65 6.35
N ALA A 75 -0.97 12.29 6.57
CA ALA A 75 0.16 12.79 5.77
C ALA A 75 1.08 11.70 5.20
N ARG A 76 1.06 10.51 5.79
CA ARG A 76 1.98 9.43 5.47
C ARG A 76 1.19 8.28 4.86
N PRO A 77 1.14 8.13 3.52
CA PRO A 77 0.50 6.98 2.89
C PRO A 77 1.29 5.70 3.12
N TYR A 78 0.56 4.61 3.35
CA TYR A 78 1.07 3.25 3.51
C TYR A 78 0.34 2.35 2.51
N ALA A 79 1.09 1.48 1.84
CA ALA A 79 0.56 0.41 0.99
C ALA A 79 1.08 -0.93 1.51
N PHE A 80 0.16 -1.87 1.69
CA PHE A 80 0.42 -3.20 2.20
C PHE A 80 0.25 -4.21 1.09
N VAL A 81 1.22 -5.09 0.94
CA VAL A 81 1.24 -6.09 -0.12
C VAL A 81 1.78 -7.41 0.40
N ARG A 82 1.37 -8.50 -0.22
CA ARG A 82 2.14 -9.75 -0.14
C ARG A 82 3.16 -9.75 -1.27
N ALA A 83 4.39 -10.18 -0.98
CA ALA A 83 5.45 -10.31 -1.97
C ALA A 83 5.63 -11.76 -2.44
N GLY A 84 6.48 -11.97 -3.46
CA GLY A 84 6.79 -13.29 -3.99
C GLY A 84 7.52 -14.21 -2.99
N ASP A 85 8.19 -13.64 -1.99
CA ASP A 85 8.77 -14.37 -0.85
C ASP A 85 7.70 -14.90 0.14
N GLY A 86 6.43 -14.57 -0.08
CA GLY A 86 5.30 -14.99 0.75
C GLY A 86 5.02 -14.10 1.96
N ASN A 87 5.88 -13.12 2.24
CA ASN A 87 5.76 -12.23 3.39
C ASN A 87 4.82 -11.06 3.11
N LEU A 88 4.28 -10.48 4.19
CA LEU A 88 3.68 -9.16 4.19
C LEU A 88 4.80 -8.12 4.14
N TRP A 89 4.64 -7.14 3.26
CA TRP A 89 5.50 -5.98 3.15
C TRP A 89 4.67 -4.70 3.23
N VAL A 90 5.28 -3.68 3.79
CA VAL A 90 4.73 -2.32 3.82
C VAL A 90 5.64 -1.38 3.04
N HIS A 91 5.02 -0.55 2.21
CA HIS A 91 5.65 0.58 1.52
C HIS A 91 5.06 1.89 2.05
N TRP A 92 5.90 2.81 2.53
CA TRP A 92 5.40 4.06 3.09
C TRP A 92 6.29 5.26 2.81
N TRP A 93 5.70 6.44 2.91
CA TRP A 93 6.39 7.72 2.79
C TRP A 93 6.76 8.27 4.17
N THR A 94 8.04 8.60 4.37
CA THR A 94 8.54 9.17 5.64
C THR A 94 8.38 10.68 5.74
N GLY A 95 7.86 11.34 4.72
CA GLY A 95 7.98 12.79 4.54
C GLY A 95 9.17 13.20 3.66
N ARG A 96 10.13 12.28 3.45
CA ARG A 96 11.36 12.55 2.68
C ARG A 96 11.68 11.48 1.65
N ALA A 97 11.41 10.21 1.97
CA ALA A 97 11.72 9.08 1.11
C ALA A 97 10.65 7.99 1.23
N TRP A 98 10.52 7.23 0.16
CA TRP A 98 9.74 6.00 0.12
C TRP A 98 10.57 4.84 0.68
N ASN A 99 9.96 4.01 1.52
CA ASN A 99 10.64 2.92 2.21
C ASN A 99 9.83 1.63 2.15
N TRP A 100 10.54 0.51 2.06
CA TRP A 100 10.00 -0.84 2.17
C TRP A 100 10.44 -1.48 3.48
N ALA A 101 9.55 -2.24 4.13
CA ALA A 101 9.89 -3.08 5.27
C ALA A 101 9.14 -4.41 5.23
N ASN A 102 9.89 -5.48 5.51
CA ASN A 102 9.35 -6.82 5.67
C ASN A 102 8.70 -6.95 7.05
N GLN A 103 7.43 -7.36 7.08
CA GLN A 103 6.66 -7.60 8.31
C GLN A 103 6.57 -9.10 8.65
N GLY A 104 7.21 -9.95 7.85
CA GLY A 104 7.19 -11.39 7.96
C GLY A 104 5.89 -12.01 7.43
N SER A 105 5.66 -13.26 7.78
CA SER A 105 4.44 -13.99 7.47
C SER A 105 3.88 -14.59 8.75
N VAL A 106 2.59 -14.91 8.72
CA VAL A 106 2.02 -15.86 9.69
C VAL A 106 2.53 -17.27 9.40
N GLY A 107 2.69 -18.10 10.43
CA GLY A 107 3.27 -19.44 10.29
C GLY A 107 2.53 -20.37 9.32
N SER A 108 1.22 -20.17 9.14
CA SER A 108 0.41 -20.87 8.14
C SER A 108 0.52 -20.29 6.72
N GLY A 109 1.25 -19.19 6.54
CA GLY A 109 1.35 -18.43 5.30
C GLY A 109 0.12 -17.57 5.02
N ILE A 110 0.33 -16.55 4.21
CA ILE A 110 -0.71 -15.62 3.76
C ILE A 110 -1.34 -16.18 2.47
N ALA A 111 -2.66 -16.28 2.41
CA ALA A 111 -3.40 -16.68 1.21
C ALA A 111 -3.86 -15.49 0.38
N GLY A 112 -4.18 -14.36 1.02
CA GLY A 112 -4.56 -13.14 0.32
C GLY A 112 -4.94 -11.98 1.25
N GLY A 113 -4.97 -10.78 0.68
CA GLY A 113 -5.36 -9.55 1.38
C GLY A 113 -6.85 -9.46 1.72
N LEU A 114 -7.17 -8.78 2.82
CA LEU A 114 -8.55 -8.35 3.14
C LEU A 114 -8.69 -6.83 3.16
N GLY A 115 -7.72 -6.14 3.75
CA GLY A 115 -7.75 -4.70 3.89
C GLY A 115 -6.73 -4.19 4.90
N ALA A 116 -6.53 -2.88 4.91
CA ALA A 116 -5.79 -2.20 5.94
C ALA A 116 -6.63 -1.07 6.54
N THR A 117 -6.49 -0.83 7.83
CA THR A 117 -7.16 0.28 8.53
C THR A 117 -6.25 0.86 9.59
N ILE A 118 -6.57 2.05 10.05
CA ILE A 118 -5.87 2.74 11.12
C ILE A 118 -6.88 3.06 12.22
N VAL A 119 -6.46 2.86 13.47
CA VAL A 119 -7.22 3.34 14.62
C VAL A 119 -6.68 4.71 15.00
N ALA A 120 -7.58 5.69 15.17
CA ALA A 120 -7.23 7.03 15.63
C ALA A 120 -6.98 7.02 17.16
N ASP A 121 -5.98 6.24 17.59
CA ASP A 121 -5.41 6.29 18.93
C ASP A 121 -4.14 7.17 18.94
N PRO A 122 -3.60 7.55 20.10
CA PRO A 122 -2.40 8.42 20.16
C PRO A 122 -1.18 7.88 19.41
N SER A 123 -1.12 6.57 19.16
CA SER A 123 -0.04 5.91 18.44
C SER A 123 -0.30 5.84 16.92
N HIS A 124 -1.53 6.13 16.48
CA HIS A 124 -2.01 6.02 15.11
C HIS A 124 -1.56 4.71 14.44
N ARG A 125 -1.81 3.59 15.10
CA ARG A 125 -1.29 2.29 14.67
C ARG A 125 -2.02 1.78 13.42
N PRO A 126 -1.28 1.40 12.36
CA PRO A 126 -1.87 0.74 11.21
C PRO A 126 -2.05 -0.76 11.45
N TYR A 127 -3.12 -1.32 10.88
CA TYR A 127 -3.46 -2.73 10.94
C TYR A 127 -3.67 -3.26 9.53
N ALA A 128 -3.04 -4.40 9.20
CA ALA A 128 -3.25 -5.12 7.95
C ALA A 128 -3.87 -6.48 8.21
N PHE A 129 -5.02 -6.76 7.59
CA PHE A 129 -5.77 -7.99 7.75
C PHE A 129 -5.58 -8.89 6.53
N VAL A 130 -5.33 -10.17 6.77
CA VAL A 130 -5.09 -11.17 5.74
C VAL A 130 -5.80 -12.48 6.03
N ARG A 131 -6.14 -13.22 4.97
CA ARG A 131 -6.57 -14.63 5.10
C ARG A 131 -5.34 -15.53 5.12
N THR A 132 -5.35 -16.56 5.95
CA THR A 132 -4.28 -17.57 6.01
C THR A 132 -4.53 -18.71 5.02
N ASN A 133 -3.50 -19.49 4.68
CA ASN A 133 -3.68 -20.68 3.82
C ASN A 133 -4.55 -21.77 4.45
N THR A 134 -4.72 -21.72 5.78
CA THR A 134 -5.62 -22.60 6.52
C THR A 134 -7.06 -22.07 6.62
N GLY A 135 -7.38 -20.96 5.92
CA GLY A 135 -8.70 -20.35 5.91
C GLY A 135 -9.03 -19.47 7.12
N GLY A 136 -8.04 -19.17 7.97
CA GLY A 136 -8.18 -18.29 9.12
C GLY A 136 -8.00 -16.81 8.80
N LEU A 137 -8.19 -15.96 9.81
CA LEU A 137 -7.92 -14.53 9.79
C LEU A 137 -6.65 -14.24 10.60
N ALA A 138 -5.77 -13.41 10.06
CA ALA A 138 -4.65 -12.86 10.81
C ALA A 138 -4.57 -11.34 10.63
N VAL A 139 -3.98 -10.67 11.61
CA VAL A 139 -3.72 -9.24 11.58
C VAL A 139 -2.27 -8.98 11.96
N ASN A 140 -1.64 -8.05 11.26
CA ASN A 140 -0.33 -7.50 11.58
C ASN A 140 -0.49 -6.03 11.99
N TRP A 141 0.22 -5.63 13.05
CA TRP A 141 0.25 -4.28 13.60
C TRP A 141 1.60 -4.03 14.27
N TRP A 142 2.03 -2.77 14.35
CA TRP A 142 3.29 -2.38 14.99
C TRP A 142 3.19 -0.97 15.61
N GLU A 143 4.20 -0.62 16.42
CA GLU A 143 4.48 0.72 16.94
C GLU A 143 5.70 1.34 16.27
#